data_AF-A0A379LIP2-F1
#
_entry.id   AF-A0A379LIP2-F1
#
_cell.length_a   1.000
_cell.length_b   1.000
_cell.length_c   1.000
_cell.angle_alpha   90.00
_cell.angle_beta   90.00
_cell.angle_gamma   90.00
#
_symmetry.space_group_name_H-M   'P 1'
#
loop_
_entity.id
_entity.type
_entity.pdbx_description
1 polymer ?
#
loop_
_entity_poly.entity_id
_entity_poly.type
_entity_poly.pdbx_seq_one_letter_code
_entity_poly.pdbx_strand_id
1 'polypeptide(L)'
;MIDILEEWGKWSRHDWGSYSSPLYHLMRAHNPDFRTGDAYAPDITDDEAMRVSAIVCDLARHNKVLAEVLKRRYINNMSLRQISRYYLTPLEYPAQASLSWHDKNKKRVHPQVTARLLEEAEKYVRSRL
;
A
#
# COMPACT_ATOMS: atom_id res chain seq x y z
N MET A 1 3.61 4.82 19.73
CA MET A 1 4.62 5.40 18.82
C MET A 1 4.08 5.25 17.42
N ILE A 2 3.93 6.35 16.70
CA ILE A 2 3.33 6.40 15.36
C ILE A 2 4.28 5.70 14.37
N ASP A 3 3.76 4.82 13.51
CA ASP A 3 4.59 4.23 12.45
C ASP A 3 4.57 5.11 11.21
N ILE A 4 5.69 5.80 10.98
CA ILE A 4 5.88 6.74 9.87
C ILE A 4 5.57 6.13 8.50
N LEU A 5 5.78 4.83 8.30
CA LEU A 5 5.46 4.15 7.03
C LEU A 5 3.95 3.93 6.86
N GLU A 6 3.25 3.63 7.95
CA GLU A 6 1.78 3.53 7.93
C GLU A 6 1.14 4.88 7.67
N GLU A 7 1.62 5.93 8.34
CA GLU A 7 1.14 7.30 8.13
C GLU A 7 1.48 7.84 6.74
N TRP A 8 2.69 7.60 6.23
CA TRP A 8 3.04 7.90 4.84
C TRP A 8 2.11 7.20 3.84
N GLY A 9 1.76 5.94 4.12
CA GLY A 9 0.81 5.18 3.31
C GLY A 9 -0.60 5.77 3.32
N LYS A 10 -1.07 6.25 4.48
CA LYS A 10 -2.32 7.01 4.61
C LYS A 10 -2.24 8.33 3.86
N TRP A 11 -1.16 9.09 4.04
CA TRP A 11 -0.91 10.39 3.41
C TRP A 11 -0.92 10.28 1.88
N SER A 12 -0.26 9.25 1.35
CA SER A 12 -0.18 9.00 -0.10
C SER A 12 -1.53 8.63 -0.72
N ARG A 13 -2.43 8.01 0.06
CA ARG A 13 -3.82 7.74 -0.36
C ARG A 13 -4.76 8.89 -0.06
N HIS A 14 -4.36 9.79 0.82
CA HIS A 14 -5.24 10.79 1.36
C HIS A 14 -5.68 11.68 0.23
N ASP A 15 -6.99 11.86 0.16
CA ASP A 15 -7.59 12.60 -0.92
C ASP A 15 -7.55 14.08 -0.57
N TRP A 16 -6.52 14.76 -1.08
CA TRP A 16 -6.33 16.20 -0.91
C TRP A 16 -7.32 17.03 -1.77
N GLY A 17 -8.24 16.38 -2.49
CA GLY A 17 -9.35 17.05 -3.16
C GLY A 17 -10.04 16.22 -4.23
N SER A 18 -11.03 15.40 -3.85
CA SER A 18 -12.08 14.95 -4.78
C SER A 18 -13.35 15.79 -4.62
N TYR A 19 -14.08 15.88 -5.73
CA TYR A 19 -15.41 16.44 -5.83
C TYR A 19 -16.35 15.88 -4.75
N SER A 20 -16.64 16.70 -3.75
CA SER A 20 -17.73 16.47 -2.81
C SER A 20 -19.03 16.96 -3.42
N SER A 21 -20.07 16.11 -3.42
CA SER A 21 -21.38 16.54 -3.88
C SER A 21 -21.93 17.65 -2.96
N PRO A 22 -22.78 18.56 -3.45
CA PRO A 22 -23.45 19.54 -2.58
C PRO A 22 -24.17 18.89 -1.38
N LEU A 23 -24.70 17.67 -1.57
CA LEU A 23 -25.34 16.88 -0.53
C LEU A 23 -24.34 16.44 0.56
N TYR A 24 -23.11 16.09 0.18
CA TYR A 24 -22.04 15.77 1.13
C TYR A 24 -21.71 16.97 2.04
N HIS A 25 -21.62 18.18 1.47
CA HIS A 25 -21.39 19.39 2.25
C HIS A 25 -22.56 19.70 3.20
N LEU A 26 -23.79 19.54 2.73
CA LEU A 26 -25.00 19.73 3.53
C LEU A 26 -25.03 18.77 4.73
N MET A 27 -24.72 17.49 4.50
CA MET A 27 -24.65 16.47 5.55
C MET A 27 -23.55 16.78 6.57
N ARG A 28 -22.35 17.19 6.12
CA ARG A 28 -21.23 17.56 7.01
C ARG A 28 -21.53 18.80 7.84
N ALA A 29 -22.23 19.79 7.28
CA ALA A 29 -22.52 21.05 7.97
C ALA A 29 -23.62 20.91 9.05
N HIS A 30 -24.57 20.00 8.85
CA HIS A 30 -25.77 19.90 9.70
C HIS A 30 -25.87 18.64 10.54
N ASN A 31 -24.92 17.70 10.40
CA ASN A 31 -24.86 16.51 11.23
C ASN A 31 -23.46 16.39 11.86
N PRO A 32 -23.28 16.77 13.14
CA PRO A 32 -21.99 16.70 13.82
C PRO A 32 -21.46 15.27 13.99
N ASP A 33 -22.33 14.27 13.85
CA ASP A 33 -21.97 12.85 13.85
C ASP A 33 -21.76 12.28 12.44
N PHE A 34 -21.88 13.10 11.39
CA PHE A 34 -21.55 12.73 10.02
C PHE A 34 -20.03 12.62 9.86
N ARG A 35 -19.51 11.48 10.31
CA ARG A 35 -18.10 11.13 10.20
C ARG A 35 -17.82 10.60 8.81
N THR A 36 -17.26 11.45 7.96
CA THR A 36 -16.69 11.05 6.67
C THR A 36 -15.31 10.45 6.91
N GLY A 37 -15.25 9.31 7.60
CA GLY A 37 -14.06 8.45 7.62
C GLY A 37 -12.74 9.11 8.04
N ASP A 38 -12.72 10.03 9.00
CA ASP A 38 -11.48 10.64 9.55
C ASP A 38 -10.49 9.61 10.14
N ALA A 39 -10.89 8.34 10.27
CA ALA A 39 -10.00 7.24 10.67
C ALA A 39 -8.81 6.99 9.71
N TYR A 40 -8.80 7.64 8.53
CA TYR A 40 -7.72 7.55 7.54
C TYR A 40 -6.98 8.88 7.32
N ALA A 41 -7.22 9.89 8.15
CA ALA A 41 -6.41 11.10 8.12
C ALA A 41 -4.97 10.74 8.51
N PRO A 42 -3.97 11.12 7.71
CA PRO A 42 -2.57 10.91 8.04
C PRO A 42 -2.15 11.76 9.24
N ASP A 43 -1.46 11.15 10.20
CA ASP A 43 -0.81 11.83 11.33
C ASP A 43 0.70 11.97 11.06
N ILE A 44 1.02 12.64 9.94
CA ILE A 44 2.38 12.93 9.46
C ILE A 44 2.37 14.25 8.70
N THR A 45 3.45 15.04 8.80
CA THR A 45 3.57 16.28 8.02
C THR A 45 3.91 16.01 6.56
N ASP A 46 3.59 16.97 5.68
CA ASP A 46 3.95 16.88 4.26
C ASP A 46 5.46 16.73 4.05
N ASP A 47 6.29 17.44 4.82
CA ASP A 47 7.75 17.35 4.73
C ASP A 47 8.27 15.95 5.11
N GLU A 48 7.74 15.36 6.18
CA GLU A 48 8.07 14.00 6.60
C GLU A 48 7.62 12.97 5.56
N ALA A 49 6.40 13.11 5.02
CA ALA A 49 5.88 12.23 3.99
C ALA A 49 6.68 12.34 2.68
N MET A 50 7.09 13.56 2.30
CA MET A 50 7.94 13.81 1.14
C MET A 50 9.35 13.24 1.33
N ARG A 51 9.89 13.31 2.55
CA ARG A 51 11.18 12.67 2.89
C ARG A 51 11.12 11.14 2.75
N VAL A 52 10.06 10.51 3.26
CA VAL A 52 9.82 9.06 3.05
C VAL A 52 9.72 8.77 1.55
N SER A 53 8.96 9.57 0.80
CA SER A 53 8.78 9.39 -0.65
C SER A 53 10.10 9.47 -1.42
N ALA A 54 10.98 10.42 -1.05
CA ALA A 54 12.30 10.55 -1.66
C ALA A 54 13.17 9.30 -1.43
N ILE A 55 13.16 8.75 -0.21
CA ILE A 55 13.88 7.52 0.14
C ILE A 55 13.30 6.31 -0.60
N VAL A 56 11.98 6.22 -0.74
CA VAL A 56 11.32 5.15 -1.51
C VAL A 56 11.63 5.26 -3.00
N CYS A 57 11.71 6.48 -3.55
CA CYS A 57 12.17 6.71 -4.93
C CYS A 57 13.61 6.25 -5.13
N ASP A 58 14.48 6.50 -4.15
CA ASP A 58 15.86 6.02 -4.17
C ASP A 58 15.94 4.49 -4.09
N LEU A 59 15.18 3.86 -3.19
CA LEU A 59 15.03 2.40 -3.13
C LEU A 59 14.58 1.83 -4.49
N ALA A 60 13.64 2.48 -5.18
CA ALA A 60 13.16 2.03 -6.49
C ALA A 60 14.24 2.07 -7.59
N ARG A 61 15.26 2.94 -7.47
CA ARG A 61 16.40 2.97 -8.39
C ARG A 61 17.32 1.76 -8.18
N HIS A 62 17.48 1.32 -6.94
CA HIS A 62 18.33 0.16 -6.60
C HIS A 62 17.59 -1.17 -6.77
N ASN A 63 16.35 -1.26 -6.30
CA ASN A 63 15.54 -2.46 -6.32
C ASN A 63 14.05 -2.12 -6.46
N LYS A 64 13.56 -2.18 -7.69
CA LYS A 64 12.14 -1.94 -8.02
C LYS A 64 11.19 -2.89 -7.30
N VAL A 65 11.59 -4.14 -7.07
CA VAL A 65 10.73 -5.15 -6.44
C VAL A 65 10.47 -4.77 -4.99
N LEU A 66 11.50 -4.41 -4.23
CA LEU A 66 11.37 -3.97 -2.83
C LEU A 66 10.49 -2.73 -2.70
N ALA A 67 10.73 -1.72 -3.55
CA ALA A 67 9.92 -0.50 -3.55
C ALA A 67 8.44 -0.77 -3.85
N GLU A 68 8.14 -1.67 -4.80
CA GLU A 68 6.75 -2.01 -5.15
C GLU A 68 6.03 -2.88 -4.12
N VAL A 69 6.75 -3.75 -3.40
CA VAL A 69 6.21 -4.48 -2.24
C VAL A 69 5.84 -3.49 -1.14
N LEU A 70 6.72 -2.54 -0.84
CA LEU A 70 6.50 -1.51 0.19
C LEU A 70 5.31 -0.60 -0.17
N LYS A 71 5.23 -0.12 -1.41
CA LYS A 71 4.07 0.65 -1.91
C LYS A 71 2.77 -0.14 -1.82
N ARG A 72 2.73 -1.39 -2.26
CA ARG A 72 1.50 -2.20 -2.16
C ARG A 72 1.08 -2.45 -0.73
N ARG A 73 2.04 -2.64 0.18
CA ARG A 73 1.74 -2.81 1.60
C ARG A 73 1.13 -1.56 2.19
N TYR A 74 1.80 -0.41 2.03
CA TYR A 74 1.46 0.80 2.78
C TYR A 74 0.55 1.76 2.02
N ILE A 75 0.70 1.93 0.70
CA ILE A 75 -0.18 2.77 -0.12
C ILE A 75 -1.42 2.00 -0.56
N ASN A 76 -1.32 0.76 -1.04
CA ASN A 76 -2.53 0.01 -1.45
C ASN A 76 -3.22 -0.75 -0.31
N ASN A 77 -2.67 -0.70 0.91
CA ASN A 77 -3.13 -1.44 2.08
C ASN A 77 -3.33 -2.95 1.82
N MET A 78 -2.49 -3.53 0.96
CA MET A 78 -2.60 -4.95 0.63
C MET A 78 -2.00 -5.80 1.75
N SER A 79 -2.63 -6.95 2.01
CA SER A 79 -2.02 -8.00 2.83
C SER A 79 -0.85 -8.65 2.11
N LEU A 80 0.09 -9.22 2.87
CA LEU A 80 1.22 -9.98 2.31
C LEU A 80 0.77 -11.09 1.36
N ARG A 81 -0.35 -11.75 1.67
CA ARG A 81 -0.95 -12.79 0.82
C ARG A 81 -1.45 -12.23 -0.51
N GLN A 82 -2.09 -11.06 -0.51
CA GLN A 82 -2.54 -10.39 -1.74
C GLN A 82 -1.34 -9.95 -2.58
N ILE A 83 -0.32 -9.35 -1.97
CA ILE A 83 0.90 -8.94 -2.68
C ILE A 83 1.55 -10.17 -3.33
N SER A 84 1.71 -11.26 -2.57
CA SER A 84 2.26 -12.49 -3.12
C SER A 84 1.46 -13.01 -4.32
N ARG A 85 0.12 -13.04 -4.21
CA ARG A 85 -0.79 -13.58 -5.24
C ARG A 85 -0.94 -12.71 -6.51
N TYR A 86 -0.79 -11.40 -6.38
CA TYR A 86 -1.07 -10.46 -7.46
C TYR A 86 0.19 -9.84 -8.06
N TYR A 87 1.30 -9.82 -7.32
CA TYR A 87 2.53 -9.15 -7.74
C TYR A 87 3.73 -10.10 -7.87
N LEU A 88 3.93 -11.02 -6.93
CA LEU A 88 5.12 -11.88 -6.90
C LEU A 88 4.94 -13.25 -7.55
N THR A 89 3.71 -13.68 -7.81
CA THR A 89 3.46 -14.86 -8.63
C THR A 89 3.69 -14.54 -10.10
N PRO A 90 4.54 -15.31 -10.80
CA PRO A 90 4.60 -15.28 -12.25
C PRO A 90 3.21 -15.45 -12.87
N LEU A 91 2.98 -14.82 -14.03
CA LEU A 91 1.79 -15.06 -14.84
C LEU A 91 1.88 -16.46 -15.46
N GLU A 92 1.60 -17.49 -14.67
CA GLU A 92 1.39 -18.83 -15.19
C GLU A 92 -0.07 -18.93 -15.66
N TYR A 93 -0.27 -19.06 -16.97
CA TYR A 93 -1.58 -19.40 -17.49
C TYR A 93 -1.87 -20.85 -17.08
N PRO A 94 -3.03 -21.15 -16.47
CA PRO A 94 -3.33 -22.50 -15.98
C PRO A 94 -3.10 -23.58 -17.06
N ALA A 95 -3.42 -23.27 -18.31
CA ALA A 95 -3.19 -24.13 -19.46
C ALA A 95 -1.71 -24.54 -19.68
N GLN A 96 -0.74 -23.66 -19.39
CA GLN A 96 0.70 -23.95 -19.55
C GLN A 96 1.21 -24.93 -18.48
N ALA A 97 0.52 -25.02 -17.34
CA ALA A 97 0.84 -25.94 -16.25
C ALA A 97 -0.09 -27.18 -16.25
N SER A 98 -0.88 -27.39 -17.31
CA SER A 98 -1.91 -28.43 -17.38
C SER A 98 -2.96 -28.36 -16.25
N LEU A 99 -3.23 -27.14 -15.76
CA LEU A 99 -4.19 -26.85 -14.70
C LEU A 99 -5.47 -26.23 -15.29
N SER A 100 -6.62 -26.52 -14.66
CA SER A 100 -7.89 -25.88 -14.98
C SER A 100 -7.89 -24.41 -14.56
N TRP A 101 -8.65 -23.57 -15.26
CA TRP A 101 -8.93 -22.19 -14.82
C TRP A 101 -9.53 -22.11 -13.42
N HIS A 102 -10.22 -23.17 -12.97
CA HIS A 102 -10.83 -23.27 -11.65
C HIS A 102 -9.91 -23.93 -10.61
N ASP A 103 -8.70 -24.32 -11.00
CA ASP A 103 -7.77 -24.98 -10.09
C ASP A 103 -7.32 -24.03 -8.97
N LYS A 104 -7.47 -24.48 -7.73
CA LYS A 104 -7.05 -23.74 -6.53
C LYS A 104 -5.54 -23.53 -6.46
N ASN A 105 -4.76 -24.37 -7.14
CA ASN A 105 -3.30 -24.35 -7.16
C ASN A 105 -2.72 -23.55 -8.34
N LYS A 106 -3.56 -22.92 -9.17
CA LYS A 106 -3.13 -22.13 -10.35
C LYS A 106 -2.24 -20.93 -10.03
N LYS A 107 -2.12 -20.54 -8.76
CA LYS A 107 -1.21 -19.50 -8.27
C LYS A 107 -0.60 -19.95 -6.95
N ARG A 108 0.71 -20.21 -6.94
CA ARG A 108 1.44 -20.54 -5.70
C ARG A 108 1.74 -19.27 -4.92
N VAL A 109 1.11 -19.12 -3.76
CA VAL A 109 1.26 -17.93 -2.92
C VAL A 109 2.26 -18.21 -1.81
N HIS A 110 3.29 -17.36 -1.70
CA HIS A 110 4.38 -17.44 -0.74
C HIS A 110 4.43 -16.16 0.12
N PRO A 111 3.49 -15.98 1.07
CA PRO A 111 3.44 -14.77 1.89
C PRO A 111 4.69 -14.57 2.76
N GLN A 112 5.40 -15.63 3.11
CA GLN A 112 6.66 -15.55 3.88
C GLN A 112 7.78 -14.88 3.07
N VAL A 113 7.83 -15.13 1.76
CA VAL A 113 8.79 -14.45 0.86
C VAL A 113 8.45 -12.97 0.78
N THR A 114 7.16 -12.64 0.70
CA THR A 114 6.70 -11.23 0.72
C THR A 114 7.07 -10.54 2.03
N ALA A 115 6.92 -11.23 3.17
CA ALA A 115 7.31 -10.69 4.48
C ALA A 115 8.79 -10.32 4.52
N ARG A 116 9.67 -11.21 4.04
CA ARG A 116 11.13 -10.96 3.99
C ARG A 116 11.49 -9.78 3.09
N LEU A 117 10.87 -9.70 1.91
CA LEU A 117 11.06 -8.58 0.99
C LEU A 117 10.57 -7.26 1.61
N LEU A 118 9.43 -7.30 2.31
CA LEU A 118 8.92 -6.12 3.00
C LEU A 118 9.86 -5.69 4.13
N GLU A 119 10.34 -6.63 4.96
CA GLU A 119 11.29 -6.35 6.05
C GLU A 119 12.59 -5.72 5.52
N GLU A 120 13.12 -6.23 4.41
CA GLU A 120 14.30 -5.66 3.76
C GLU A 120 14.04 -4.23 3.25
N ALA A 121 12.88 -4.00 2.63
CA ALA A 121 12.47 -2.68 2.16
C ALA A 121 12.28 -1.69 3.33
N GLU A 122 11.61 -2.11 4.40
CA GLU A 122 11.42 -1.31 5.62
C GLU A 122 12.75 -0.96 6.27
N LYS A 123 13.68 -1.92 6.38
CA LYS A 123 15.02 -1.70 6.92
C LYS A 123 15.80 -0.68 6.08
N TYR A 124 15.70 -0.76 4.75
CA TYR A 124 16.32 0.23 3.85
C TYR A 124 15.81 1.64 4.14
N VAL A 125 14.49 1.81 4.21
CA VAL A 125 13.87 3.13 4.45
C VAL A 125 14.20 3.64 5.84
N ARG A 126 14.00 2.83 6.89
CA ARG A 126 14.22 3.21 8.29
C ARG A 126 15.68 3.56 8.59
N SER A 127 16.65 2.98 7.87
CA SER A 127 18.07 3.35 8.02
C SER A 127 18.46 4.70 7.42
N ARG A 128 17.54 5.38 6.71
CA ARG A 128 17.78 6.66 6.00
C ARG A 128 16.82 7.78 6.42
N LEU A 129 15.89 7.47 7.34
CA LEU A 129 15.04 8.44 8.03
C LEU A 129 15.83 9.09 9.16
#